data_AF-A0A9C7SB52-F1
#
_entry.id   AF-A0A9C7SB52-F1
#
_cell.length_a   1.000
_cell.length_b   1.000
_cell.length_c   1.000
_cell.angle_alpha   90.00
_cell.angle_beta   90.00
_cell.angle_gamma   90.00
#
_symmetry.space_group_name_H-M   'P 1'
#
loop_
_entity.id
_entity.type
_entity.pdbx_description
1 polymer ?
#
loop_
_entity_poly.entity_id
_entity_poly.type
_entity_poly.pdbx_seq_one_letter_code
_entity_poly.pdbx_strand_id
1 'polypeptide(L)'
;MKLVLQIRGGLTEMLRRFIFIITLICSISLLSQAAVAEWKITDLDKIKNMFVWKIADKYRTTEYPWVFLDPATCFSPEVVCYFSNPDGPYGHPKIGEDLGLGIRMSQTDALVLIMETPPPMRYFGVTPYIYSHFYSSLPNDPSNSGTVMVFESLGDSVNLSNVKTAGCGAFTELSVFIMTADQRTMEEIYKGFAALGFPEDAINKISMPLDAVPLRMGKGPAADTYTILMRLAYPEDPYDMSNYISRNPVKYLHLSANTVRTTVPLPTPASKIPGSGVSESTELKAARDQLVETLKDRYGNSYFIREKKPFLTQTINYICVEKGISCNIDNSDGLYTRDINTYIPSSPEDKILIVGVNHVDTGKTTYVSHSVVNDLYHVGVVAVNDDWLRESALEMAGITDINDPRYSTYSQLYAFTIGYDCTNEPVCLTIPQPTESDPVGITFGDPLDITARQYLDPATGTRPSDGEVIFERVFILKEK
;
A
#
# COMPACT_ATOMS: atom_id res chain seq x y z
N MET A 1 -25.32 22.91 -28.90
CA MET A 1 -25.12 23.36 -27.49
C MET A 1 -26.32 23.11 -26.55
N LYS A 2 -27.44 22.50 -26.97
CA LYS A 2 -28.55 22.10 -26.07
C LYS A 2 -28.66 20.60 -25.78
N LEU A 3 -27.95 19.75 -26.52
CA LEU A 3 -28.02 18.28 -26.36
C LEU A 3 -27.02 17.71 -25.32
N VAL A 4 -25.90 18.41 -25.09
CA VAL A 4 -24.82 17.97 -24.17
C VAL A 4 -25.18 18.22 -22.69
N LEU A 5 -26.02 19.21 -22.41
CA LEU A 5 -26.52 19.51 -21.06
C LEU A 5 -27.58 18.51 -20.57
N GLN A 6 -28.28 17.83 -21.47
CA GLN A 6 -29.36 16.90 -21.12
C GLN A 6 -28.83 15.50 -20.74
N ILE A 7 -27.66 15.12 -21.26
CA ILE A 7 -26.99 13.84 -20.95
C ILE A 7 -26.25 13.92 -19.60
N ARG A 8 -25.62 15.06 -19.27
CA ARG A 8 -24.98 15.28 -17.95
C ARG A 8 -25.98 15.33 -16.79
N GLY A 9 -27.20 15.81 -17.01
CA GLY A 9 -28.28 15.79 -16.01
C GLY A 9 -28.90 14.41 -15.78
N GLY A 10 -28.97 13.56 -16.82
CA GLY A 10 -29.53 12.22 -16.71
C GLY A 10 -28.65 11.23 -15.92
N LEU A 11 -27.32 11.35 -16.03
CA LEU A 11 -26.39 10.50 -15.31
C LEU A 11 -26.37 10.80 -13.79
N THR A 12 -26.53 12.06 -13.39
CA THR A 12 -26.62 12.48 -11.99
C THR A 12 -27.97 12.11 -11.36
N GLU A 13 -29.07 12.12 -12.12
CA GLU A 13 -30.38 11.67 -11.64
C GLU A 13 -30.45 10.15 -11.49
N MET A 14 -29.76 9.39 -12.36
CA MET A 14 -29.68 7.94 -12.29
C MET A 14 -28.83 7.47 -11.10
N LEU A 15 -27.70 8.16 -10.81
CA LEU A 15 -26.90 7.93 -9.61
C LEU A 15 -27.69 8.24 -8.32
N ARG A 16 -28.45 9.34 -8.30
CA ARG A 16 -29.32 9.70 -7.16
C ARG A 16 -30.44 8.68 -6.92
N ARG A 17 -31.04 8.12 -7.98
CA ARG A 17 -32.07 7.07 -7.87
C ARG A 17 -31.47 5.73 -7.44
N PHE A 18 -30.25 5.39 -7.87
CA PHE A 18 -29.54 4.20 -7.41
C PHE A 18 -29.16 4.30 -5.92
N ILE A 19 -28.66 5.46 -5.48
CA ILE A 19 -28.37 5.74 -4.07
C ILE A 19 -29.65 5.64 -3.23
N PHE A 20 -30.77 6.24 -3.67
CA PHE A 20 -32.06 6.16 -2.97
C PHE A 20 -32.62 4.74 -2.89
N ILE A 21 -32.47 3.92 -3.93
CA ILE A 21 -32.95 2.53 -3.94
C ILE A 21 -32.07 1.66 -3.01
N ILE A 22 -30.76 1.90 -2.92
CA ILE A 22 -29.88 1.25 -1.96
C ILE A 22 -30.22 1.67 -0.51
N THR A 23 -30.54 2.95 -0.28
CA THR A 23 -30.97 3.42 1.06
C THR A 23 -32.33 2.82 1.46
N LEU A 24 -33.25 2.64 0.50
CA LEU A 24 -34.59 2.10 0.75
C LEU A 24 -34.57 0.57 0.94
N ILE A 25 -33.72 -0.16 0.22
CA ILE A 25 -33.52 -1.61 0.42
C ILE A 25 -32.91 -1.89 1.81
N CYS A 26 -32.04 -1.01 2.31
CA CYS A 26 -31.49 -1.12 3.67
C CYS A 26 -32.54 -0.90 4.78
N SER A 27 -33.64 -0.19 4.47
CA SER A 27 -34.71 0.10 5.44
C SER A 27 -35.67 -1.08 5.65
N ILE A 28 -35.72 -2.03 4.71
CA ILE A 28 -36.72 -3.11 4.68
C ILE A 28 -36.16 -4.43 5.26
N SER A 29 -34.83 -4.56 5.37
CA SER A 29 -34.16 -5.74 5.97
C SER A 29 -34.24 -5.83 7.50
N LEU A 30 -34.78 -4.82 8.18
CA LEU A 30 -34.80 -4.70 9.65
C LEU A 30 -35.98 -5.39 10.36
N LEU A 31 -36.83 -6.12 9.62
CA LEU A 31 -37.98 -6.83 10.20
C LEU A 31 -37.71 -8.33 10.30
N SER A 32 -36.90 -8.69 11.31
CA SER A 32 -36.90 -9.96 12.07
C SER A 32 -35.49 -10.49 12.35
N GLN A 33 -34.78 -9.86 13.29
CA GLN A 33 -33.66 -10.50 13.98
C GLN A 33 -33.59 -9.93 15.39
N ALA A 34 -33.30 -10.80 16.37
CA ALA A 34 -33.03 -10.38 17.74
C ALA A 34 -32.03 -9.21 17.73
N ALA A 35 -32.22 -8.22 18.60
CA ALA A 35 -31.40 -7.01 18.65
C ALA A 35 -29.90 -7.37 18.70
N VAL A 36 -29.24 -7.34 17.54
CA VAL A 36 -27.79 -7.42 17.43
C VAL A 36 -27.26 -6.15 18.09
N ALA A 37 -26.21 -6.27 18.91
CA ALA A 37 -25.58 -5.09 19.48
C ALA A 37 -25.07 -4.20 18.34
N GLU A 38 -25.60 -2.99 18.21
CA GLU A 38 -25.12 -2.01 17.24
C GLU A 38 -23.81 -1.42 17.76
N TRP A 39 -22.70 -2.08 17.44
CA TRP A 39 -21.37 -1.64 17.81
C TRP A 39 -20.98 -0.36 17.08
N LYS A 40 -20.46 0.63 17.81
CA LYS A 40 -19.96 1.88 17.24
C LYS A 40 -18.45 1.96 17.35
N ILE A 41 -17.82 2.78 16.52
CA ILE A 41 -16.36 3.06 16.59
C ILE A 41 -15.94 3.45 18.03
N THR A 42 -16.78 4.22 18.73
CA THR A 42 -16.54 4.62 20.13
C THR A 42 -16.51 3.46 21.13
N ASP A 43 -17.02 2.28 20.74
CA ASP A 43 -17.02 1.07 21.57
C ASP A 43 -15.74 0.23 21.39
N LEU A 44 -14.73 0.67 20.63
CA LEU A 44 -13.55 -0.13 20.29
C LEU A 44 -12.87 -0.78 21.52
N ASP A 45 -12.62 0.00 22.58
CA ASP A 45 -12.03 -0.52 23.82
C ASP A 45 -12.99 -1.45 24.58
N LYS A 46 -14.30 -1.21 24.50
CA LYS A 46 -15.32 -2.09 25.09
C LYS A 46 -15.37 -3.44 24.36
N ILE A 47 -15.37 -3.43 23.03
CA ILE A 47 -15.32 -4.63 22.19
C ILE A 47 -14.08 -5.44 22.54
N LYS A 48 -12.90 -4.81 22.55
CA LYS A 48 -11.64 -5.44 22.94
C LYS A 48 -11.73 -6.08 24.33
N ASN A 49 -12.13 -5.32 25.35
CA ASN A 49 -12.16 -5.81 26.72
C ASN A 49 -13.15 -6.98 26.91
N MET A 50 -14.33 -6.90 26.28
CA MET A 50 -15.32 -7.98 26.32
C MET A 50 -14.82 -9.23 25.59
N PHE A 51 -14.14 -9.07 24.45
CA PHE A 51 -13.55 -10.17 23.71
C PHE A 51 -12.43 -10.86 24.50
N VAL A 52 -11.50 -10.09 25.06
CA VAL A 52 -10.41 -10.61 25.91
C VAL A 52 -10.97 -11.39 27.09
N TRP A 53 -11.99 -10.86 27.77
CA TRP A 53 -12.66 -11.58 28.85
C TRP A 53 -13.31 -12.88 28.36
N LYS A 54 -13.97 -12.86 27.20
CA LYS A 54 -14.67 -14.02 26.62
C LYS A 54 -13.75 -15.17 26.25
N ILE A 55 -12.49 -14.89 25.92
CA ILE A 55 -11.52 -15.86 25.41
C ILE A 55 -10.44 -16.26 26.45
N ALA A 56 -10.48 -15.68 27.64
CA ALA A 56 -9.43 -15.79 28.66
C ALA A 56 -9.21 -17.21 29.20
N ASP A 57 -10.23 -18.07 29.18
CA ASP A 57 -10.11 -19.48 29.57
C ASP A 57 -9.24 -20.27 28.60
N LYS A 58 -9.22 -19.87 27.32
CA LYS A 58 -8.51 -20.56 26.24
C LYS A 58 -7.18 -19.92 25.85
N TYR A 59 -7.06 -18.61 26.01
CA TYR A 59 -5.87 -17.86 25.59
C TYR A 59 -5.41 -16.86 26.63
N ARG A 60 -4.10 -16.75 26.78
CA ARG A 60 -3.45 -15.59 27.37
C ARG A 60 -3.31 -14.52 26.29
N THR A 61 -3.82 -13.33 26.58
CA THR A 61 -3.78 -12.20 25.65
C THR A 61 -2.71 -11.20 26.05
N THR A 62 -1.93 -10.73 25.07
CA THR A 62 -1.03 -9.59 25.21
C THR A 62 -1.43 -8.52 24.20
N GLU A 63 -1.67 -7.30 24.65
CA GLU A 63 -1.91 -6.14 23.77
C GLU A 63 -0.57 -5.43 23.50
N TYR A 64 -0.30 -5.10 22.24
CA TYR A 64 0.83 -4.27 21.85
C TYR A 64 0.35 -2.93 21.29
N PRO A 65 1.09 -1.83 21.51
CA PRO A 65 0.77 -0.56 20.89
C PRO A 65 0.80 -0.67 19.37
N TRP A 66 -0.15 -0.02 18.70
CA TRP A 66 -0.07 0.25 17.27
C TRP A 66 0.61 1.59 17.06
N VAL A 67 1.43 1.72 16.03
CA VAL A 67 2.10 2.98 15.68
C VAL A 67 2.00 3.22 14.18
N PHE A 68 1.97 4.49 13.80
CA PHE A 68 2.08 4.92 12.41
C PHE A 68 3.47 5.50 12.18
N LEU A 69 4.10 5.09 11.08
CA LEU A 69 5.44 5.55 10.73
C LEU A 69 5.42 7.06 10.45
N ASP A 70 6.30 7.78 11.14
CA ASP A 70 6.57 9.20 10.90
C ASP A 70 7.89 9.31 10.10
N PRO A 71 7.84 9.81 8.85
CA PRO A 71 9.03 10.00 8.04
C PRO A 71 10.15 10.79 8.73
N ALA A 72 9.81 11.74 9.62
CA ALA A 72 10.82 12.54 10.32
C ALA A 72 11.69 11.69 11.25
N THR A 73 11.17 10.56 11.75
CA THR A 73 11.92 9.63 12.60
C THR A 73 12.88 8.71 11.83
N CYS A 74 12.80 8.72 10.50
CA CYS A 74 13.61 7.88 9.60
C CYS A 74 14.99 8.44 9.30
N PHE A 75 15.26 9.71 9.62
CA PHE A 75 16.54 10.39 9.35
C PHE A 75 17.60 10.05 10.40
N SER A 76 17.74 8.76 10.70
CA SER A 76 18.75 8.17 11.56
C SER A 76 19.36 6.95 10.85
N PRO A 77 20.70 6.81 10.79
CA PRO A 77 21.34 5.66 10.13
C PRO A 77 20.94 4.29 10.69
N GLU A 78 20.37 4.25 11.89
CA GLU A 78 19.93 3.03 12.57
C GLU A 78 18.49 2.64 12.22
N VAL A 79 17.75 3.50 11.52
CA VAL A 79 16.33 3.32 11.21
C VAL A 79 16.16 3.13 9.71
N VAL A 80 15.57 2.00 9.32
CA VAL A 80 15.18 1.74 7.92
C VAL A 80 13.68 1.91 7.80
N CYS A 81 13.25 2.80 6.90
CA CYS A 81 11.84 3.12 6.67
C CYS A 81 11.27 2.56 5.36
N TYR A 82 11.97 1.56 4.80
CA TYR A 82 11.51 0.66 3.74
C TYR A 82 10.88 1.37 2.54
N PHE A 83 11.49 2.48 2.12
CA PHE A 83 11.03 3.28 0.98
C PHE A 83 9.56 3.67 1.11
N SER A 84 9.11 3.97 2.33
CA SER A 84 7.74 4.43 2.59
C SER A 84 7.41 5.67 1.75
N ASN A 85 6.15 5.74 1.33
CA ASN A 85 5.64 6.90 0.61
C ASN A 85 5.36 8.01 1.63
N PRO A 86 5.81 9.27 1.44
CA PRO A 86 5.56 10.37 2.38
C PRO A 86 4.07 10.58 2.68
N ASP A 87 3.20 10.37 1.69
CA ASP A 87 1.74 10.51 1.83
C ASP A 87 1.03 9.21 2.25
N GLY A 88 1.77 8.28 2.86
CA GLY A 88 1.30 6.95 3.21
C GLY A 88 1.92 6.41 4.49
N PRO A 89 1.45 6.86 5.68
CA PRO A 89 2.03 6.43 6.94
C PRO A 89 1.69 4.96 7.20
N TYR A 90 2.70 4.10 7.14
CA TYR A 90 2.51 2.67 7.40
C TYR A 90 2.17 2.45 8.87
N GLY A 91 1.07 1.75 9.13
CA GLY A 91 0.70 1.29 10.47
C GLY A 91 1.34 -0.06 10.78
N HIS A 92 1.85 -0.23 11.99
CA HIS A 92 2.43 -1.49 12.45
C HIS A 92 2.35 -1.66 13.97
N PRO A 93 2.45 -2.88 14.50
CA PRO A 93 2.58 -3.08 15.94
C PRO A 93 3.98 -2.68 16.40
N LYS A 94 4.08 -2.13 17.61
CA LYS A 94 5.35 -1.90 18.32
C LYS A 94 5.64 -3.09 19.24
N ILE A 95 6.48 -4.01 18.78
CA ILE A 95 6.86 -5.22 19.52
C ILE A 95 8.33 -5.10 19.96
N GLY A 96 8.56 -4.87 21.26
CA GLY A 96 9.91 -4.67 21.82
C GLY A 96 10.43 -3.23 21.73
N GLU A 97 11.69 -3.01 22.12
CA GLU A 97 12.32 -1.68 22.20
C GLU A 97 12.96 -1.24 20.86
N ASP A 98 13.46 -2.18 20.04
CA ASP A 98 14.21 -1.90 18.79
C ASP A 98 13.44 -2.32 17.54
N LEU A 99 12.50 -1.51 17.04
CA LEU A 99 11.77 -1.71 15.76
C LEU A 99 11.42 -3.18 15.44
N GLY A 100 11.15 -3.98 16.46
CA GLY A 100 10.76 -5.36 16.30
C GLY A 100 9.37 -5.33 15.73
N LEU A 101 9.24 -5.61 14.43
CA LEU A 101 7.93 -5.71 13.81
C LEU A 101 7.34 -7.10 14.01
N GLY A 102 8.18 -8.11 14.20
CA GLY A 102 7.79 -9.50 14.28
C GLY A 102 7.62 -10.05 15.70
N ILE A 103 6.63 -10.90 15.89
CA ILE A 103 6.44 -11.72 17.09
C ILE A 103 6.57 -13.21 16.77
N ARG A 104 7.19 -13.96 17.68
CA ARG A 104 7.23 -15.42 17.63
C ARG A 104 5.90 -16.01 18.06
N MET A 105 5.35 -16.93 17.28
CA MET A 105 4.04 -17.52 17.50
C MET A 105 4.09 -19.05 17.38
N SER A 106 3.41 -19.75 18.30
CA SER A 106 3.12 -21.17 18.12
C SER A 106 2.04 -21.35 17.05
N GLN A 107 1.92 -22.54 16.45
CA GLN A 107 0.92 -22.80 15.41
C GLN A 107 -0.54 -22.58 15.86
N THR A 108 -0.82 -22.70 17.16
CA THR A 108 -2.14 -22.48 17.77
C THR A 108 -2.37 -21.05 18.26
N ASP A 109 -1.38 -20.16 18.12
CA ASP A 109 -1.53 -18.76 18.49
C ASP A 109 -2.24 -17.97 17.38
N ALA A 110 -2.67 -16.75 17.71
CA ALA A 110 -3.24 -15.83 16.73
C ALA A 110 -2.80 -14.39 16.97
N LEU A 111 -2.83 -13.60 15.89
CA LEU A 111 -2.85 -12.14 15.94
C LEU A 111 -4.26 -11.67 15.63
N VAL A 112 -4.77 -10.73 16.42
CA VAL A 112 -6.09 -10.14 16.23
C VAL A 112 -5.96 -8.63 16.18
N LEU A 113 -6.43 -8.02 15.09
CA LEU A 113 -6.61 -6.58 15.00
C LEU A 113 -8.10 -6.28 15.16
N ILE A 114 -8.43 -5.36 16.06
CA ILE A 114 -9.77 -4.76 16.19
C ILE A 114 -9.60 -3.29 15.89
N MET A 115 -10.26 -2.77 14.87
CA MET A 115 -9.99 -1.41 14.41
C MET A 115 -11.20 -0.70 13.82
N GLU A 116 -11.12 0.61 13.79
CA GLU A 116 -11.79 1.44 12.78
C GLU A 116 -10.94 1.41 11.50
N THR A 117 -11.53 1.16 10.33
CA THR A 117 -10.84 1.31 9.05
C THR A 117 -10.49 2.78 8.77
N PRO A 118 -9.41 3.05 8.01
CA PRO A 118 -8.95 4.42 7.78
C PRO A 118 -10.04 5.29 7.11
N PRO A 119 -9.88 6.64 7.17
CA PRO A 119 -10.74 7.54 6.40
C PRO A 119 -10.60 7.30 4.88
N PRO A 120 -11.52 7.83 4.06
CA PRO A 120 -11.45 7.73 2.60
C PRO A 120 -10.07 8.08 2.05
N MET A 121 -9.55 7.20 1.20
CA MET A 121 -8.21 7.32 0.62
C MET A 121 -8.07 6.49 -0.66
N ARG A 122 -7.02 6.76 -1.44
CA ARG A 122 -6.75 6.04 -2.70
C ARG A 122 -6.43 4.57 -2.48
N TYR A 123 -5.77 4.23 -1.38
CA TYR A 123 -5.49 2.85 -1.02
C TYR A 123 -5.30 2.64 0.48
N PHE A 124 -5.90 1.55 0.99
CA PHE A 124 -5.36 0.88 2.16
C PHE A 124 -5.37 -0.63 2.01
N GLY A 125 -4.48 -1.29 2.75
CA GLY A 125 -4.42 -2.74 2.85
C GLY A 125 -3.80 -3.23 4.16
N VAL A 126 -4.38 -4.29 4.72
CA VAL A 126 -3.88 -5.03 5.88
C VAL A 126 -3.24 -6.31 5.38
N THR A 127 -1.92 -6.45 5.54
CA THR A 127 -1.14 -7.52 4.91
C THR A 127 -0.38 -8.32 5.96
N PRO A 128 -0.46 -9.67 5.93
CA PRO A 128 0.33 -10.54 6.80
C PRO A 128 1.75 -10.72 6.26
N TYR A 129 2.73 -10.75 7.17
CA TYR A 129 4.14 -10.95 6.82
C TYR A 129 4.81 -11.99 7.70
N ILE A 130 5.75 -12.72 7.10
CA ILE A 130 6.89 -13.27 7.82
C ILE A 130 7.96 -12.16 7.86
N TYR A 131 8.28 -11.70 9.07
CA TYR A 131 9.25 -10.63 9.25
C TYR A 131 10.68 -11.19 9.17
N SER A 132 10.95 -12.25 9.93
CA SER A 132 12.24 -12.93 9.89
C SER A 132 12.09 -14.45 9.86
N HIS A 133 12.99 -15.10 9.12
CA HIS A 133 13.06 -16.55 8.98
C HIS A 133 14.38 -17.09 9.50
N PHE A 134 14.34 -18.18 10.27
CA PHE A 134 15.55 -18.88 10.71
C PHE A 134 15.92 -20.00 9.75
N TYR A 135 17.16 -19.99 9.27
CA TYR A 135 17.72 -21.05 8.43
C TYR A 135 18.71 -21.88 9.26
N SER A 136 18.51 -23.20 9.30
CA SER A 136 19.53 -24.11 9.81
C SER A 136 20.75 -24.21 8.89
N SER A 137 20.57 -23.84 7.62
CA SER A 137 21.61 -23.71 6.59
C SER A 137 21.15 -22.59 5.65
N LEU A 138 21.87 -21.47 5.61
CA LEU A 138 21.48 -20.30 4.83
C LEU A 138 21.55 -20.59 3.32
N PRO A 139 20.54 -20.19 2.52
CA PRO A 139 20.57 -20.44 1.06
C PRO A 139 21.80 -19.87 0.36
N ASN A 140 22.26 -18.69 0.78
CA ASN A 140 23.41 -18.00 0.21
C ASN A 140 24.74 -18.32 0.91
N ASP A 141 24.71 -19.03 2.04
CA ASP A 141 25.90 -19.52 2.76
C ASP A 141 25.57 -20.81 3.53
N PRO A 142 25.50 -21.96 2.85
CA PRO A 142 24.97 -23.18 3.43
C PRO A 142 25.76 -23.72 4.62
N SER A 143 26.98 -23.22 4.84
CA SER A 143 27.85 -23.62 5.96
C SER A 143 27.41 -23.02 7.31
N ASN A 144 26.56 -22.00 7.28
CA ASN A 144 26.13 -21.25 8.46
C ASN A 144 24.62 -21.34 8.67
N SER A 145 24.20 -21.29 9.94
CA SER A 145 22.81 -21.07 10.33
C SER A 145 22.62 -19.60 10.70
N GLY A 146 21.43 -19.06 10.49
CA GLY A 146 21.15 -17.68 10.89
C GLY A 146 19.72 -17.26 10.68
N THR A 147 19.37 -16.11 11.25
CA THR A 147 18.08 -15.46 11.02
C THR A 147 18.25 -14.36 9.98
N VAL A 148 17.42 -14.37 8.96
CA VAL A 148 17.37 -13.30 7.95
C VAL A 148 16.05 -12.55 8.10
N MET A 149 16.09 -11.22 8.03
CA MET A 149 14.90 -10.41 7.84
C MET A 149 14.46 -10.55 6.37
N VAL A 150 13.53 -11.48 6.13
CA VAL A 150 12.98 -11.72 4.79
C VAL A 150 11.91 -10.69 4.45
N PHE A 151 11.14 -10.28 5.46
CA PHE A 151 10.05 -9.32 5.37
C PHE A 151 9.15 -9.48 4.13
N GLU A 152 8.60 -10.68 4.01
CA GLU A 152 7.84 -11.14 2.84
C GLU A 152 6.37 -11.42 3.22
N SER A 153 5.47 -11.03 2.32
CA SER A 153 4.04 -11.22 2.47
C SER A 153 3.69 -12.71 2.50
N LEU A 154 2.83 -13.11 3.45
CA LEU A 154 2.37 -14.50 3.57
C LEU A 154 1.15 -14.82 2.71
N GLY A 155 0.53 -13.79 2.16
CA GLY A 155 -0.64 -13.85 1.29
C GLY A 155 -1.09 -12.45 0.90
N ASP A 156 -2.15 -12.39 0.10
CA ASP A 156 -2.68 -11.10 -0.39
C ASP A 156 -3.20 -10.21 0.74
N SER A 157 -3.13 -8.90 0.52
CA SER A 157 -3.73 -7.94 1.44
C SER A 157 -5.25 -8.10 1.48
N VAL A 158 -5.80 -7.88 2.67
CA VAL A 158 -7.19 -7.45 2.81
C VAL A 158 -7.19 -5.93 2.60
N ASN A 159 -7.69 -5.49 1.45
CA ASN A 159 -7.62 -4.10 0.99
C ASN A 159 -9.02 -3.49 0.83
N LEU A 160 -9.08 -2.21 0.46
CA LEU A 160 -10.33 -1.46 0.32
C LEU A 160 -11.39 -2.11 -0.58
N SER A 161 -11.00 -3.01 -1.50
CA SER A 161 -11.93 -3.69 -2.42
C SER A 161 -12.61 -4.93 -1.82
N ASN A 162 -12.00 -5.54 -0.79
CA ASN A 162 -12.46 -6.83 -0.25
C ASN A 162 -12.56 -6.87 1.28
N VAL A 163 -12.20 -5.78 1.95
CA VAL A 163 -12.31 -5.64 3.40
C VAL A 163 -13.75 -5.82 3.84
N LYS A 164 -13.90 -6.62 4.89
CA LYS A 164 -15.15 -6.86 5.58
C LYS A 164 -15.30 -5.89 6.74
N THR A 165 -16.40 -5.17 6.80
CA THR A 165 -16.66 -4.16 7.83
C THR A 165 -18.07 -4.34 8.39
N ALA A 166 -18.32 -3.73 9.56
CA ALA A 166 -19.61 -3.76 10.24
C ALA A 166 -20.66 -2.83 9.60
N GLY A 167 -20.24 -1.97 8.67
CA GLY A 167 -21.11 -1.05 7.96
C GLY A 167 -21.11 -1.27 6.45
N CYS A 168 -21.41 -0.23 5.68
CA CYS A 168 -21.72 -0.36 4.25
C CYS A 168 -20.53 -0.08 3.32
N GLY A 169 -19.37 0.29 3.86
CA GLY A 169 -18.21 0.69 3.08
C GLY A 169 -16.89 0.18 3.65
N ALA A 170 -15.80 0.50 2.95
CA ALA A 170 -14.46 0.10 3.37
C ALA A 170 -13.85 1.04 4.42
N PHE A 171 -14.33 2.27 4.53
CA PHE A 171 -13.69 3.37 5.27
C PHE A 171 -14.49 3.79 6.49
N THR A 172 -13.80 4.14 7.57
CA THR A 172 -14.42 4.64 8.82
C THR A 172 -15.48 3.67 9.35
N GLU A 173 -15.19 2.38 9.34
CA GLU A 173 -16.08 1.32 9.82
C GLU A 173 -15.35 0.39 10.79
N LEU A 174 -16.08 -0.26 11.70
CA LEU A 174 -15.50 -1.28 12.54
C LEU A 174 -15.14 -2.54 11.73
N SER A 175 -13.97 -3.11 12.00
CA SER A 175 -13.51 -4.34 11.37
C SER A 175 -12.60 -5.14 12.31
N VAL A 176 -12.62 -6.46 12.16
CA VAL A 176 -11.75 -7.39 12.87
C VAL A 176 -10.93 -8.18 11.87
N PHE A 177 -9.64 -8.38 12.14
CA PHE A 177 -8.75 -9.24 11.36
C PHE A 177 -8.17 -10.31 12.28
N ILE A 178 -8.19 -11.56 11.83
CA ILE A 178 -7.64 -12.70 12.58
C ILE A 178 -6.60 -13.37 11.70
N MET A 179 -5.34 -13.41 12.16
CA MET A 179 -4.26 -14.16 11.52
C MET A 179 -3.86 -15.34 12.41
N THR A 180 -3.96 -16.55 11.87
CA THR A 180 -3.52 -17.77 12.57
C THR A 180 -3.24 -18.89 11.55
N ALA A 181 -2.51 -19.91 11.97
CA ALA A 181 -2.25 -21.12 11.20
C ALA A 181 -3.28 -22.22 11.46
N ASP A 182 -4.08 -22.10 12.53
CA ASP A 182 -4.91 -23.19 13.05
C ASP A 182 -6.41 -22.93 12.89
N GLN A 183 -7.09 -23.88 12.25
CA GLN A 183 -8.53 -23.85 11.98
C GLN A 183 -9.35 -23.75 13.27
N ARG A 184 -8.98 -24.49 14.32
CA ARG A 184 -9.73 -24.44 15.60
C ARG A 184 -9.53 -23.09 16.29
N THR A 185 -8.33 -22.51 16.24
CA THR A 185 -8.04 -21.18 16.79
C THR A 185 -8.87 -20.12 16.07
N MET A 186 -8.92 -20.18 14.75
CA MET A 186 -9.78 -19.31 13.94
C MET A 186 -11.25 -19.41 14.39
N GLU A 187 -11.78 -20.63 14.52
CA GLU A 187 -13.16 -20.87 14.95
C GLU A 187 -13.44 -20.39 16.38
N GLU A 188 -12.51 -20.59 17.31
CA GLU A 188 -12.66 -20.19 18.71
C GLU A 188 -12.68 -18.66 18.86
N ILE A 189 -11.80 -17.96 18.15
CA ILE A 189 -11.77 -16.50 18.12
C ILE A 189 -13.03 -15.95 17.45
N TYR A 190 -13.42 -16.52 16.32
CA TYR A 190 -14.65 -16.14 15.62
C TYR A 190 -15.89 -16.29 16.50
N LYS A 191 -16.04 -17.43 17.19
CA LYS A 191 -17.12 -17.66 18.17
C LYS A 191 -17.05 -16.69 19.35
N GLY A 192 -15.84 -16.27 19.75
CA GLY A 192 -15.62 -15.23 20.75
C GLY A 192 -16.30 -13.92 20.37
N PHE A 193 -16.06 -13.42 19.16
CA PHE A 193 -16.71 -12.20 18.64
C PHE A 193 -18.21 -12.38 18.37
N ALA A 194 -18.62 -13.50 17.78
CA ALA A 194 -20.03 -13.79 17.53
C ALA A 194 -20.85 -13.81 18.84
N ALA A 195 -20.28 -14.30 19.94
CA ALA A 195 -20.92 -14.29 21.25
C ALA A 195 -21.10 -12.88 21.86
N LEU A 196 -20.39 -11.87 21.33
CA LEU A 196 -20.60 -10.46 21.67
C LEU A 196 -21.65 -9.79 20.77
N GLY A 197 -22.19 -10.52 19.78
CA GLY A 197 -23.02 -9.94 18.73
C GLY A 197 -22.23 -9.05 17.78
N PHE A 198 -20.91 -9.22 17.65
CA PHE A 198 -20.14 -8.53 16.61
C PHE A 198 -20.51 -9.10 15.23
N PRO A 199 -20.71 -8.27 14.19
CA PRO A 199 -21.11 -8.74 12.88
C PRO A 199 -20.11 -9.75 12.31
N GLU A 200 -20.60 -10.96 12.01
CA GLU A 200 -19.79 -12.07 11.53
C GLU A 200 -19.14 -11.79 10.16
N ASP A 201 -19.84 -11.01 9.34
CA ASP A 201 -19.43 -10.54 8.02
C ASP A 201 -18.44 -9.39 8.08
N ALA A 202 -18.11 -8.86 9.26
CA ALA A 202 -17.07 -7.84 9.51
C ALA A 202 -15.73 -8.46 9.99
N ILE A 203 -15.63 -9.79 10.02
CA ILE A 203 -14.43 -10.52 10.46
C ILE A 203 -13.64 -11.03 9.25
N ASN A 204 -12.46 -10.45 9.04
CA ASN A 204 -11.49 -10.83 8.02
C ASN A 204 -10.60 -11.97 8.51
N LYS A 205 -10.59 -13.08 7.77
CA LYS A 205 -9.82 -14.29 8.11
C LYS A 205 -8.54 -14.32 7.27
N ILE A 206 -7.40 -14.28 7.94
CA ILE A 206 -6.08 -14.34 7.32
C ILE A 206 -5.43 -15.68 7.72
N SER A 207 -5.21 -16.53 6.72
CA SER A 207 -4.56 -17.83 6.93
C SER A 207 -3.06 -17.68 6.90
N MET A 208 -2.35 -18.34 7.83
CA MET A 208 -0.92 -18.57 7.73
C MET A 208 -0.69 -19.92 7.04
N PRO A 209 -0.23 -19.95 5.79
CA PRO A 209 -0.24 -21.16 4.97
C PRO A 209 0.94 -22.08 5.31
N LEU A 210 0.75 -22.96 6.31
CA LEU A 210 1.77 -23.92 6.78
C LEU A 210 2.30 -24.85 5.66
N ASP A 211 1.48 -25.10 4.64
CA ASP A 211 1.83 -26.02 3.55
C ASP A 211 2.49 -25.32 2.35
N ALA A 212 2.43 -23.98 2.27
CA ALA A 212 2.99 -23.22 1.14
C ALA A 212 4.35 -22.60 1.43
N VAL A 213 4.62 -22.32 2.71
CA VAL A 213 5.88 -21.73 3.17
C VAL A 213 6.37 -22.59 4.33
N PRO A 214 7.67 -22.94 4.41
CA PRO A 214 8.21 -23.75 5.49
C PRO A 214 8.30 -22.96 6.81
N LEU A 215 7.16 -22.49 7.33
CA LEU A 215 7.06 -21.65 8.51
C LEU A 215 7.60 -22.35 9.76
N ARG A 216 8.64 -21.79 10.37
CA ARG A 216 9.19 -22.28 11.65
C ARG A 216 8.47 -21.61 12.81
N MET A 217 7.20 -21.96 12.97
CA MET A 217 6.39 -21.49 14.09
C MET A 217 6.87 -22.08 15.42
N GLY A 218 6.87 -21.26 16.48
CA GLY A 218 7.29 -21.63 17.82
C GLY A 218 7.63 -20.40 18.66
N LYS A 219 8.16 -20.63 19.86
CA LYS A 219 8.60 -19.57 20.79
C LYS A 219 10.12 -19.52 21.00
N GLY A 220 10.83 -20.54 20.52
CA GLY A 220 12.28 -20.68 20.70
C GLY A 220 13.09 -19.71 19.83
N PRO A 221 14.41 -19.61 20.07
CA PRO A 221 15.30 -18.71 19.34
C PRO A 221 15.39 -18.99 17.84
N ALA A 222 15.15 -20.24 17.41
CA ALA A 222 15.16 -20.68 16.02
C ALA A 222 13.75 -20.67 15.36
N ALA A 223 12.80 -19.94 15.95
CA ALA A 223 11.48 -19.72 15.39
C ALA A 223 11.43 -18.38 14.65
N ASP A 224 10.66 -18.39 13.57
CA ASP A 224 10.37 -17.23 12.74
C ASP A 224 9.55 -16.20 13.51
N THR A 225 9.54 -14.98 12.99
CA THR A 225 8.71 -13.90 13.52
C THR A 225 7.71 -13.41 12.48
N TYR A 226 6.53 -13.02 12.94
CA TYR A 226 5.38 -12.70 12.09
C TYR A 226 4.78 -11.36 12.47
N THR A 227 4.18 -10.67 11.50
CA THR A 227 3.52 -9.38 11.74
C THR A 227 2.37 -9.12 10.78
N ILE A 228 1.61 -8.08 11.08
CA ILE A 228 0.60 -7.52 10.19
C ILE A 228 0.92 -6.04 10.05
N LEU A 229 0.96 -5.55 8.80
CA LEU A 229 1.09 -4.13 8.52
C LEU A 229 -0.17 -3.59 7.89
N MET A 230 -0.42 -2.31 8.12
CA MET A 230 -1.43 -1.52 7.42
C MET A 230 -0.72 -0.53 6.50
N ARG A 231 -0.90 -0.68 5.20
CA ARG A 231 -0.49 0.33 4.23
C ARG A 231 -1.63 1.29 4.02
N LEU A 232 -1.30 2.57 3.98
CA LEU A 232 -2.20 3.69 3.75
C LEU A 232 -1.56 4.54 2.65
N ALA A 233 -2.36 5.09 1.74
CA ALA A 233 -1.84 5.99 0.70
C ALA A 233 -2.88 7.00 0.25
N TYR A 234 -2.47 8.27 0.23
CA TYR A 234 -3.23 9.40 -0.32
C TYR A 234 -4.64 9.51 0.29
N PRO A 235 -4.75 9.91 1.57
CA PRO A 235 -6.04 10.26 2.16
C PRO A 235 -6.72 11.38 1.36
N GLU A 236 -8.05 11.31 1.25
CA GLU A 236 -8.84 12.38 0.61
C GLU A 236 -8.75 13.68 1.41
N ASP A 237 -8.75 13.59 2.74
CA ASP A 237 -8.57 14.72 3.66
C ASP A 237 -7.39 14.46 4.63
N PRO A 238 -6.30 15.25 4.55
CA PRO A 238 -5.18 15.17 5.47
C PRO A 238 -5.56 15.39 6.94
N TYR A 239 -6.59 16.20 7.24
CA TYR A 239 -7.07 16.44 8.60
C TYR A 239 -7.70 15.19 9.21
N ASP A 240 -8.57 14.52 8.44
CA ASP A 240 -9.19 13.26 8.88
C ASP A 240 -8.12 12.18 9.11
N MET A 241 -7.10 12.14 8.26
CA MET A 241 -5.98 11.23 8.43
C MET A 241 -5.15 11.55 9.68
N SER A 242 -4.83 12.83 9.93
CA SER A 242 -4.13 13.26 11.14
C SER A 242 -4.94 12.90 12.40
N ASN A 243 -6.26 13.14 12.38
CA ASN A 243 -7.16 12.75 13.44
C ASN A 243 -7.16 11.22 13.66
N TYR A 244 -7.23 10.42 12.59
CA TYR A 244 -7.17 8.96 12.67
C TYR A 244 -5.86 8.46 13.31
N ILE A 245 -4.70 8.98 12.88
CA ILE A 245 -3.40 8.67 13.49
C ILE A 245 -3.38 9.05 14.98
N SER A 246 -3.86 10.25 15.31
CA SER A 246 -3.81 10.76 16.69
C SER A 246 -4.71 9.97 17.65
N ARG A 247 -5.90 9.58 17.20
CA ARG A 247 -6.83 8.73 17.97
C ARG A 247 -6.34 7.28 18.07
N ASN A 248 -5.55 6.83 17.09
CA ASN A 248 -5.02 5.49 16.98
C ASN A 248 -6.07 4.39 17.26
N PRO A 249 -7.13 4.30 16.43
CA PRO A 249 -8.27 3.41 16.67
C PRO A 249 -7.95 1.97 16.24
N VAL A 250 -6.78 1.45 16.62
CA VAL A 250 -6.32 0.09 16.30
C VAL A 250 -5.88 -0.61 17.58
N LYS A 251 -6.48 -1.76 17.87
CA LYS A 251 -6.10 -2.64 18.98
C LYS A 251 -5.46 -3.89 18.41
N TYR A 252 -4.20 -4.15 18.76
CA TYR A 252 -3.44 -5.29 18.29
C TYR A 252 -3.19 -6.27 19.43
N LEU A 253 -3.73 -7.49 19.29
CA LEU A 253 -3.67 -8.53 20.31
C LEU A 253 -2.89 -9.73 19.80
N HIS A 254 -1.97 -10.23 20.60
CA HIS A 254 -1.39 -11.56 20.44
C HIS A 254 -2.03 -12.52 21.43
N LEU A 255 -2.67 -13.56 20.89
CA LEU A 255 -3.33 -14.62 21.64
C LEU A 255 -2.41 -15.84 21.69
N SER A 256 -1.92 -16.17 22.88
CA SER A 256 -1.16 -17.40 23.14
C SER A 256 -2.08 -18.47 23.70
N ALA A 257 -2.17 -19.62 23.04
CA ALA A 257 -3.02 -20.72 23.52
C ALA A 257 -2.59 -21.19 24.94
N ASN A 258 -3.55 -21.36 25.84
CA ASN A 258 -3.30 -21.84 27.21
C ASN A 258 -2.96 -23.33 27.23
N THR A 259 -3.42 -24.08 26.24
CA THR A 259 -3.21 -25.52 26.13
C THR A 259 -2.44 -25.84 24.86
N VAL A 260 -1.46 -26.73 24.99
CA VAL A 260 -0.78 -27.30 23.83
C VAL A 260 -1.72 -28.33 23.20
N ARG A 261 -1.97 -28.17 21.90
CA ARG A 261 -2.76 -29.12 21.12
C ARG A 261 -2.17 -29.27 19.73
N THR A 262 -2.50 -30.40 19.09
CA THR A 262 -2.17 -30.63 17.69
C THR A 262 -2.89 -29.60 16.82
N THR A 263 -2.11 -28.98 15.94
CA THR A 263 -2.60 -28.02 14.94
C THR A 263 -3.49 -28.71 13.92
N VAL A 264 -4.57 -28.06 13.55
CA VAL A 264 -5.36 -28.35 12.35
C VAL A 264 -5.07 -27.23 11.36
N PRO A 265 -4.19 -27.43 10.35
CA PRO A 265 -3.81 -26.37 9.44
C PRO A 265 -5.01 -25.73 8.73
N LEU A 266 -4.99 -24.41 8.60
CA LEU A 266 -5.85 -23.71 7.65
C LEU A 266 -5.35 -23.95 6.22
N PRO A 267 -6.25 -23.98 5.21
CA PRO A 267 -5.84 -24.10 3.83
C PRO A 267 -5.00 -22.89 3.40
N THR A 268 -4.08 -23.12 2.46
CA THR A 268 -3.37 -22.06 1.75
C THR A 268 -4.36 -21.24 0.91
N PRO A 269 -4.47 -19.92 1.11
CA PRO A 269 -5.29 -19.07 0.27
C PRO A 269 -4.79 -19.09 -1.17
N ALA A 270 -5.70 -19.13 -2.14
CA ALA A 270 -5.34 -18.88 -3.53
C ALA A 270 -4.95 -17.41 -3.70
N SER A 271 -3.78 -17.16 -4.29
CA SER A 271 -3.34 -15.80 -4.61
C SER A 271 -4.18 -15.20 -5.73
N LYS A 272 -4.50 -13.91 -5.61
CA LYS A 272 -5.09 -13.12 -6.69
C LYS A 272 -4.13 -13.09 -7.87
N ILE A 273 -4.69 -13.17 -9.08
CA ILE A 273 -3.91 -13.14 -10.31
C ILE A 273 -3.77 -11.68 -10.74
N PRO A 274 -2.54 -11.17 -10.93
CA PRO A 274 -2.33 -9.82 -11.45
C PRO A 274 -2.87 -9.62 -12.87
N GLY A 275 -3.43 -8.44 -13.11
CA GLY A 275 -3.90 -8.02 -14.43
C GLY A 275 -5.26 -8.61 -14.87
N SER A 276 -5.96 -7.85 -15.69
CA SER A 276 -7.31 -8.17 -16.17
C SER A 276 -7.34 -8.87 -17.53
N GLY A 277 -6.19 -9.11 -18.14
CA GLY A 277 -6.02 -9.64 -19.49
C GLY A 277 -6.18 -8.59 -20.60
N VAL A 278 -6.29 -7.31 -20.26
CA VAL A 278 -6.52 -6.21 -21.22
C VAL A 278 -5.30 -5.28 -21.21
N SER A 279 -4.53 -5.17 -22.27
CA SER A 279 -3.40 -4.22 -22.30
C SER A 279 -3.86 -2.79 -22.60
N GLU A 280 -3.10 -1.80 -22.12
CA GLU A 280 -3.24 -0.42 -22.59
C GLU A 280 -2.97 -0.31 -24.11
N SER A 281 -3.61 0.69 -24.73
CA SER A 281 -3.62 0.80 -26.19
C SER A 281 -2.25 1.14 -26.78
N THR A 282 -1.95 0.59 -27.96
CA THR A 282 -0.72 0.91 -28.69
C THR A 282 -0.64 2.37 -29.13
N GLU A 283 -1.78 3.02 -29.30
CA GLU A 283 -1.94 4.44 -29.59
C GLU A 283 -1.42 5.32 -28.44
N LEU A 284 -1.72 4.95 -27.18
CA LEU A 284 -1.15 5.64 -26.01
C LEU A 284 0.36 5.48 -25.95
N LYS A 285 0.88 4.27 -26.24
CA LYS A 285 2.33 4.05 -26.29
C LYS A 285 2.99 4.94 -27.35
N ALA A 286 2.41 5.02 -28.55
CA ALA A 286 2.92 5.85 -29.63
C ALA A 286 2.88 7.34 -29.27
N ALA A 287 1.80 7.82 -28.67
CA ALA A 287 1.68 9.20 -28.22
C ALA A 287 2.68 9.54 -27.10
N ARG A 288 2.89 8.64 -26.15
CA ARG A 288 3.94 8.77 -25.12
C ARG A 288 5.31 8.90 -25.77
N ASP A 289 5.64 8.00 -26.69
CA ASP A 289 6.92 8.02 -27.40
C ASP A 289 7.10 9.32 -28.22
N GLN A 290 6.03 9.87 -28.81
CA GLN A 290 6.05 11.17 -29.50
C GLN A 290 6.26 12.36 -28.55
N LEU A 291 5.62 12.34 -27.37
CA LEU A 291 5.84 13.36 -26.33
C LEU A 291 7.28 13.34 -25.83
N VAL A 292 7.87 12.14 -25.65
CA VAL A 292 9.29 12.00 -25.28
C VAL A 292 10.21 12.70 -26.28
N GLU A 293 10.03 12.47 -27.58
CA GLU A 293 10.88 13.14 -28.59
C GLU A 293 10.66 14.65 -28.60
N THR A 294 9.43 15.12 -28.44
CA THR A 294 9.12 16.56 -28.31
C THR A 294 9.85 17.21 -27.13
N LEU A 295 9.88 16.54 -25.97
CA LEU A 295 10.55 17.05 -24.78
C LEU A 295 12.08 16.93 -24.89
N LYS A 296 12.61 15.87 -25.52
CA LYS A 296 14.04 15.76 -25.81
C LYS A 296 14.53 16.90 -26.71
N ASP A 297 13.76 17.28 -27.72
CA ASP A 297 14.10 18.42 -28.58
C ASP A 297 14.10 19.74 -27.79
N ARG A 298 13.11 19.92 -26.91
CA ARG A 298 13.02 21.11 -26.03
C ARG A 298 14.22 21.22 -25.09
N TYR A 299 14.52 20.16 -24.34
CA TYR A 299 15.58 20.19 -23.33
C TYR A 299 16.98 19.99 -23.93
N GLY A 300 17.09 19.38 -25.11
CA GLY A 300 18.35 18.98 -25.72
C GLY A 300 19.27 20.15 -26.09
N ASN A 301 18.76 21.39 -26.10
CA ASN A 301 19.57 22.59 -26.27
C ASN A 301 20.38 22.92 -25.00
N SER A 302 19.77 22.80 -23.82
CA SER A 302 20.36 23.20 -22.53
C SER A 302 20.91 22.03 -21.71
N TYR A 303 20.53 20.78 -22.03
CA TYR A 303 20.87 19.61 -21.22
C TYR A 303 21.50 18.48 -22.04
N PHE A 304 22.42 17.75 -21.42
CA PHE A 304 22.78 16.39 -21.81
C PHE A 304 21.72 15.42 -21.30
N ILE A 305 21.08 14.69 -22.21
CA ILE A 305 19.96 13.79 -21.89
C ILE A 305 20.44 12.35 -21.84
N ARG A 306 20.22 11.66 -20.72
CA ARG A 306 20.51 10.23 -20.57
C ARG A 306 19.27 9.48 -20.12
N GLU A 307 18.82 8.55 -20.95
CA GLU A 307 17.74 7.64 -20.58
C GLU A 307 18.17 6.66 -19.47
N LYS A 308 17.25 6.44 -18.55
CA LYS A 308 17.30 5.41 -17.51
C LYS A 308 16.15 4.45 -17.74
N LYS A 309 16.45 3.16 -17.60
CA LYS A 309 15.44 2.10 -17.72
C LYS A 309 14.92 1.81 -16.31
N PRO A 310 13.62 1.98 -16.06
CA PRO A 310 13.01 1.53 -14.81
C PRO A 310 13.30 0.06 -14.55
N PHE A 311 13.59 -0.27 -13.30
CA PHE A 311 13.77 -1.64 -12.84
C PHE A 311 12.53 -2.10 -12.09
N LEU A 312 11.89 -3.16 -12.56
CA LEU A 312 10.74 -3.74 -11.89
C LEU A 312 11.17 -4.41 -10.58
N THR A 313 10.63 -3.98 -9.44
CA THR A 313 10.94 -4.51 -8.11
C THR A 313 9.84 -5.43 -7.59
N GLN A 314 9.23 -6.20 -8.49
CA GLN A 314 8.17 -7.11 -8.12
C GLN A 314 8.72 -8.41 -7.50
N THR A 315 8.08 -8.86 -6.43
CA THR A 315 8.35 -10.16 -5.82
C THR A 315 7.36 -11.21 -6.31
N ILE A 316 7.84 -12.45 -6.39
CA ILE A 316 7.04 -13.64 -6.55
C ILE A 316 6.79 -14.17 -5.14
N ASN A 317 5.58 -14.63 -4.83
CA ASN A 317 5.25 -15.12 -3.49
C ASN A 317 6.29 -16.16 -3.02
N TYR A 318 6.78 -15.95 -1.80
CA TYR A 318 7.67 -16.85 -1.06
C TYR A 318 9.12 -16.92 -1.56
N ILE A 319 9.47 -16.15 -2.61
CA ILE A 319 10.81 -16.15 -3.19
C ILE A 319 11.89 -15.68 -2.21
N CYS A 320 11.56 -14.77 -1.30
CA CYS A 320 12.53 -14.20 -0.36
C CYS A 320 12.85 -15.16 0.78
N VAL A 321 11.85 -15.89 1.27
CA VAL A 321 12.05 -17.02 2.17
C VAL A 321 12.83 -18.13 1.48
N GLU A 322 12.54 -18.47 0.22
CA GLU A 322 13.29 -19.51 -0.48
C GLU A 322 14.77 -19.15 -0.68
N LYS A 323 15.06 -17.89 -1.01
CA LYS A 323 16.40 -17.41 -1.32
C LYS A 323 17.17 -16.84 -0.13
N GLY A 324 16.54 -16.70 1.03
CA GLY A 324 17.17 -16.05 2.19
C GLY A 324 17.60 -14.62 1.91
N ILE A 325 16.73 -13.84 1.27
CA ILE A 325 16.94 -12.42 0.94
C ILE A 325 15.78 -11.57 1.48
N SER A 326 15.96 -10.25 1.57
CA SER A 326 14.89 -9.31 1.93
C SER A 326 14.00 -8.99 0.72
N CYS A 327 12.68 -9.01 0.94
CA CYS A 327 11.65 -8.52 0.01
C CYS A 327 11.28 -7.05 0.26
N ASN A 328 11.93 -6.38 1.23
CA ASN A 328 11.72 -4.96 1.57
C ASN A 328 10.25 -4.61 1.78
N ILE A 329 9.50 -5.48 2.46
CA ILE A 329 8.05 -5.35 2.63
C ILE A 329 7.37 -5.32 1.26
N ASP A 330 7.28 -6.46 0.61
CA ASP A 330 6.53 -6.54 -0.63
C ASP A 330 5.02 -6.39 -0.40
N ASN A 331 4.26 -6.21 -1.46
CA ASN A 331 2.81 -6.23 -1.40
C ASN A 331 2.27 -6.65 -2.75
N SER A 332 1.37 -7.65 -2.77
CA SER A 332 0.81 -8.15 -4.03
C SER A 332 -0.11 -7.16 -4.73
N ASP A 333 -0.61 -6.13 -4.04
CA ASP A 333 -1.51 -5.13 -4.62
C ASP A 333 -0.78 -4.00 -5.36
N GLY A 334 0.54 -3.88 -5.20
CA GLY A 334 1.36 -2.88 -5.90
C GLY A 334 2.25 -3.49 -6.98
N LEU A 335 2.30 -2.86 -8.14
CA LEU A 335 3.34 -3.02 -9.15
C LEU A 335 4.33 -1.87 -8.97
N TYR A 336 5.61 -2.21 -8.74
CA TYR A 336 6.64 -1.26 -8.31
C TYR A 336 7.78 -1.18 -9.32
N THR A 337 8.25 0.03 -9.58
CA THR A 337 9.50 0.27 -10.31
C THR A 337 10.44 1.18 -9.53
N ARG A 338 11.73 0.89 -9.62
CA ARG A 338 12.80 1.87 -9.33
C ARG A 338 13.22 2.49 -10.64
N ASP A 339 12.67 3.67 -10.89
CA ASP A 339 12.85 4.47 -12.11
C ASP A 339 14.28 5.03 -12.18
N ILE A 340 14.80 5.41 -11.02
CA ILE A 340 16.21 5.73 -10.79
C ILE A 340 16.68 4.98 -9.56
N ASN A 341 17.79 4.27 -9.73
CA ASN A 341 18.53 3.60 -8.68
C ASN A 341 19.84 4.36 -8.47
N THR A 342 19.89 5.14 -7.40
CA THR A 342 20.91 6.07 -6.96
C THR A 342 21.32 7.11 -8.02
N TYR A 343 20.93 8.36 -7.78
CA TYR A 343 21.42 9.52 -8.51
C TYR A 343 21.95 10.59 -7.56
N ILE A 344 23.13 11.12 -7.86
CA ILE A 344 23.71 12.26 -7.15
C ILE A 344 23.70 13.44 -8.12
N PRO A 345 22.83 14.45 -7.90
CA PRO A 345 22.81 15.68 -8.69
C PRO A 345 24.14 16.42 -8.59
N SER A 346 24.65 16.89 -9.73
CA SER A 346 25.91 17.62 -9.84
C SER A 346 25.72 19.14 -9.95
N SER A 347 24.54 19.59 -10.40
CA SER A 347 24.10 20.98 -10.45
C SER A 347 22.68 21.07 -9.86
N PRO A 348 22.30 22.17 -9.17
CA PRO A 348 20.91 22.41 -8.78
C PRO A 348 19.93 22.47 -9.97
N GLU A 349 20.46 22.75 -11.16
CA GLU A 349 19.72 22.78 -12.43
C GLU A 349 19.54 21.38 -13.06
N ASP A 350 20.24 20.36 -12.56
CA ASP A 350 20.03 18.98 -13.02
C ASP A 350 18.60 18.54 -12.72
N LYS A 351 17.97 17.88 -13.70
CA LYS A 351 16.57 17.44 -13.60
C LYS A 351 16.42 15.97 -13.92
N ILE A 352 15.32 15.39 -13.46
CA ILE A 352 14.82 14.10 -13.89
C ILE A 352 13.52 14.33 -14.63
N LEU A 353 13.45 13.93 -15.89
CA LEU A 353 12.22 13.99 -16.69
C LEU A 353 11.56 12.61 -16.71
N ILE A 354 10.27 12.56 -16.38
CA ILE A 354 9.46 11.34 -16.42
C ILE A 354 8.29 11.58 -17.37
N VAL A 355 8.04 10.62 -18.26
CA VAL A 355 6.93 10.65 -19.24
C VAL A 355 6.24 9.29 -19.28
N GLY A 356 4.96 9.21 -18.94
CA GLY A 356 4.22 7.96 -18.82
C GLY A 356 2.75 8.04 -19.20
N VAL A 357 2.04 6.93 -19.01
CA VAL A 357 0.59 6.82 -19.20
C VAL A 357 -0.07 6.92 -17.84
N ASN A 358 -1.13 7.72 -17.70
CA ASN A 358 -1.89 7.74 -16.48
C ASN A 358 -2.75 6.46 -16.37
N HIS A 359 -2.24 5.47 -15.64
CA HIS A 359 -2.88 4.18 -15.49
C HIS A 359 -4.26 4.23 -14.81
N VAL A 360 -4.58 5.33 -14.11
CA VAL A 360 -5.94 5.54 -13.57
C VAL A 360 -6.91 5.91 -14.68
N ASP A 361 -6.50 6.78 -15.61
CA ASP A 361 -7.34 7.22 -16.73
C ASP A 361 -7.62 6.07 -17.72
N THR A 362 -6.70 5.11 -17.82
CA THR A 362 -6.88 3.89 -18.63
C THR A 362 -7.67 2.80 -17.90
N GLY A 363 -7.97 2.99 -16.61
CA GLY A 363 -8.67 2.02 -15.76
C GLY A 363 -7.80 0.83 -15.33
N LYS A 364 -6.47 0.94 -15.44
CA LYS A 364 -5.50 -0.10 -15.09
C LYS A 364 -5.15 -0.14 -13.61
N THR A 365 -5.25 1.00 -12.93
CA THR A 365 -4.96 1.11 -11.49
C THR A 365 -6.01 1.97 -10.80
N THR A 366 -6.17 1.81 -9.48
CA THR A 366 -6.96 2.76 -8.66
C THR A 366 -6.15 4.00 -8.30
N TYR A 367 -4.81 3.88 -8.27
CA TYR A 367 -3.90 5.02 -8.20
C TYR A 367 -2.52 4.70 -8.79
N VAL A 368 -1.82 5.76 -9.21
CA VAL A 368 -0.39 5.72 -9.56
C VAL A 368 0.34 6.81 -8.76
N SER A 369 1.61 6.58 -8.43
CA SER A 369 2.44 7.59 -7.77
C SER A 369 3.90 7.50 -8.14
N HIS A 370 4.60 8.64 -8.05
CA HIS A 370 6.06 8.75 -8.14
C HIS A 370 6.59 9.40 -6.87
N SER A 371 7.51 8.75 -6.16
CA SER A 371 8.15 9.31 -4.97
C SER A 371 9.62 9.58 -5.20
N VAL A 372 10.08 10.73 -4.73
CA VAL A 372 11.49 11.00 -4.50
C VAL A 372 11.87 10.40 -3.16
N VAL A 373 12.88 9.55 -3.15
CA VAL A 373 13.35 8.85 -1.96
C VAL A 373 14.76 9.30 -1.62
N ASN A 374 14.99 9.60 -0.35
CA ASN A 374 16.33 9.76 0.18
C ASN A 374 17.00 8.38 0.23
N ASP A 375 18.01 8.15 -0.61
CA ASP A 375 18.66 6.83 -0.75
C ASP A 375 19.53 6.49 0.48
N LEU A 376 20.01 7.49 1.22
CA LEU A 376 20.77 7.26 2.46
C LEU A 376 19.90 6.69 3.59
N TYR A 377 18.66 7.16 3.70
CA TYR A 377 17.74 6.81 4.79
C TYR A 377 16.59 5.88 4.36
N HIS A 378 16.51 5.56 3.06
CA HIS A 378 15.47 4.72 2.47
C HIS A 378 14.04 5.18 2.84
N VAL A 379 13.77 6.48 2.74
CA VAL A 379 12.47 7.11 3.06
C VAL A 379 12.06 8.09 1.97
N GLY A 380 10.80 8.02 1.53
CA GLY A 380 10.27 8.99 0.59
C GLY A 380 10.10 10.37 1.24
N VAL A 381 10.53 11.43 0.54
CA VAL A 381 10.52 12.80 1.06
C VAL A 381 9.46 13.68 0.42
N VAL A 382 9.10 13.39 -0.82
CA VAL A 382 7.99 14.01 -1.55
C VAL A 382 7.47 13.05 -2.61
N ALA A 383 6.19 13.12 -2.94
CA ALA A 383 5.59 12.30 -3.98
C ALA A 383 4.49 13.04 -4.75
N VAL A 384 4.13 12.50 -5.90
CA VAL A 384 2.98 12.92 -6.71
C VAL A 384 2.09 11.71 -6.99
N ASN A 385 0.77 11.94 -7.13
CA ASN A 385 -0.23 10.93 -7.46
C ASN A 385 -0.95 11.24 -8.78
N ASP A 386 -1.90 10.38 -9.16
CA ASP A 386 -2.75 10.52 -10.35
C ASP A 386 -3.46 11.88 -10.46
N ASP A 387 -3.89 12.47 -9.35
CA ASP A 387 -4.51 13.80 -9.35
C ASP A 387 -3.53 14.90 -9.74
N TRP A 388 -2.32 14.89 -9.16
CA TRP A 388 -1.28 15.87 -9.49
C TRP A 388 -0.78 15.70 -10.93
N LEU A 389 -0.76 14.46 -11.42
CA LEU A 389 -0.30 14.13 -12.78
C LEU A 389 -1.32 14.51 -13.86
N ARG A 390 -2.57 14.80 -13.50
CA ARG A 390 -3.64 15.16 -14.45
C ARG A 390 -3.24 16.39 -15.27
N GLU A 391 -3.49 16.34 -16.58
CA GLU A 391 -3.17 17.41 -17.55
C GLU A 391 -1.67 17.78 -17.69
N SER A 392 -0.79 17.21 -16.89
CA SER A 392 0.65 17.53 -16.90
C SER A 392 1.31 17.31 -18.27
N ALA A 393 0.93 16.26 -19.01
CA ALA A 393 1.44 16.03 -20.36
C ALA A 393 0.95 17.07 -21.37
N LEU A 394 -0.28 17.58 -21.24
CA LEU A 394 -0.80 18.64 -22.10
C LEU A 394 -0.03 19.94 -21.85
N GLU A 395 0.18 20.28 -20.58
CA GLU A 395 0.94 21.46 -20.18
C GLU A 395 2.39 21.37 -20.64
N MET A 396 3.06 20.24 -20.38
CA MET A 396 4.40 19.96 -20.88
C MET A 396 4.45 20.00 -22.42
N ALA A 397 3.42 19.56 -23.13
CA ALA A 397 3.37 19.63 -24.60
C ALA A 397 3.03 21.04 -25.14
N GLY A 398 2.56 21.96 -24.28
CA GLY A 398 2.04 23.26 -24.70
C GLY A 398 0.70 23.17 -25.46
N ILE A 399 -0.09 22.14 -25.20
CA ILE A 399 -1.39 21.90 -25.85
C ILE A 399 -2.49 22.46 -24.96
N THR A 400 -3.14 23.54 -25.42
CA THR A 400 -4.25 24.19 -24.70
C THR A 400 -5.58 24.13 -25.45
N ASP A 401 -5.56 23.90 -26.77
CA ASP A 401 -6.77 23.76 -27.59
C ASP A 401 -7.32 22.33 -27.50
N ILE A 402 -8.53 22.20 -26.97
CA ILE A 402 -9.31 20.95 -26.90
C ILE A 402 -9.54 20.31 -28.28
N ASN A 403 -9.43 21.09 -29.36
CA ASN A 403 -9.59 20.61 -30.73
C ASN A 403 -8.27 20.15 -31.37
N ASP A 404 -7.12 20.29 -30.68
CA ASP A 404 -5.88 19.68 -31.14
C ASP A 404 -6.09 18.15 -31.23
N PRO A 405 -5.75 17.51 -32.38
CA PRO A 405 -5.98 16.08 -32.56
C PRO A 405 -5.24 15.21 -31.53
N ARG A 406 -4.21 15.74 -30.86
CA ARG A 406 -3.46 15.05 -29.80
C ARG A 406 -4.10 15.17 -28.43
N TYR A 407 -4.99 16.15 -28.21
CA TYR A 407 -5.50 16.51 -26.87
C TYR A 407 -6.04 15.30 -26.12
N SER A 408 -6.95 14.54 -26.75
CA SER A 408 -7.61 13.39 -26.10
C SER A 408 -6.65 12.27 -25.71
N THR A 409 -5.54 12.10 -26.43
CA THR A 409 -4.55 11.07 -26.11
C THR A 409 -3.57 11.59 -25.08
N TYR A 410 -3.11 12.84 -25.21
CA TYR A 410 -2.17 13.47 -24.28
C TYR A 410 -2.82 13.75 -22.92
N SER A 411 -4.14 13.89 -22.83
CA SER A 411 -4.86 14.01 -21.56
C SER A 411 -4.81 12.72 -20.72
N GLN A 412 -4.45 11.58 -21.31
CA GLN A 412 -4.25 10.28 -20.64
C GLN A 412 -2.76 9.98 -20.40
N LEU A 413 -1.87 10.92 -20.71
CA LEU A 413 -0.46 10.84 -20.43
C LEU A 413 -0.10 11.75 -19.26
N TYR A 414 1.06 11.54 -18.68
CA TYR A 414 1.68 12.51 -17.78
C TYR A 414 3.12 12.78 -18.21
N ALA A 415 3.57 14.01 -17.93
CA ALA A 415 4.97 14.37 -18.04
C ALA A 415 5.31 15.43 -17.00
N PHE A 416 6.46 15.33 -16.36
CA PHE A 416 6.92 16.31 -15.39
C PHE A 416 8.42 16.17 -15.16
N THR A 417 9.02 17.21 -14.59
CA THR A 417 10.41 17.17 -14.11
C THR A 417 10.49 17.08 -12.60
N ILE A 418 11.60 16.57 -12.08
CA ILE A 418 11.96 16.60 -10.66
C ILE A 418 13.32 17.29 -10.55
N GLY A 419 13.48 18.23 -9.64
CA GLY A 419 14.75 18.96 -9.46
C GLY A 419 14.79 19.82 -8.20
N TYR A 420 15.96 20.40 -7.91
CA TYR A 420 16.09 21.40 -6.84
C TYR A 420 15.64 22.78 -7.30
N ASP A 421 15.88 23.14 -8.57
CA ASP A 421 15.32 24.35 -9.19
C ASP A 421 14.19 24.02 -10.19
N CYS A 422 12.99 24.53 -9.90
CA CYS A 422 11.79 24.43 -10.72
C CYS A 422 11.32 25.77 -11.32
N THR A 423 12.10 26.86 -11.18
CA THR A 423 11.68 28.25 -11.47
C THR A 423 11.15 28.48 -12.89
N ASN A 424 11.64 27.71 -13.87
CA ASN A 424 11.26 27.86 -15.29
C ASN A 424 10.67 26.58 -15.89
N GLU A 425 10.18 25.67 -15.07
CA GLU A 425 9.56 24.43 -15.53
C GLU A 425 8.04 24.53 -15.45
N PRO A 426 7.30 24.14 -16.50
CA PRO A 426 5.85 24.20 -16.49
C PRO A 426 5.27 23.21 -15.46
N VAL A 427 5.79 21.98 -15.40
CA VAL A 427 5.36 20.97 -14.44
C VAL A 427 6.57 20.37 -13.75
N CYS A 428 6.81 20.76 -12.50
CA CYS A 428 8.00 20.35 -11.75
C CYS A 428 7.72 20.04 -10.28
N LEU A 429 8.23 18.89 -9.83
CA LEU A 429 8.25 18.49 -8.43
C LEU A 429 9.57 18.93 -7.80
N THR A 430 9.51 19.86 -6.86
CA THR A 430 10.69 20.34 -6.14
C THR A 430 11.14 19.30 -5.13
N ILE A 431 12.44 18.99 -5.11
CA ILE A 431 13.06 18.16 -4.08
C ILE A 431 13.18 18.99 -2.80
N PRO A 432 12.52 18.62 -1.69
CA PRO A 432 12.64 19.36 -0.44
C PRO A 432 14.05 19.20 0.13
N GLN A 433 14.63 20.31 0.58
CA GLN A 433 15.86 20.30 1.38
C GLN A 433 15.51 20.30 2.87
N PRO A 434 16.25 19.56 3.70
CA PRO A 434 16.03 19.55 5.14
C PRO A 434 16.29 20.94 5.75
N THR A 435 15.53 21.28 6.79
CA THR A 435 15.68 22.50 7.57
C THR A 435 15.91 22.18 9.05
N GLU A 436 16.28 23.16 9.87
CA GLU A 436 16.44 22.95 11.31
C GLU A 436 15.14 22.47 12.00
N SER A 437 13.97 22.85 11.46
CA SER A 437 12.67 22.50 12.01
C SER A 437 12.03 21.27 11.36
N ASP A 438 12.53 20.83 10.21
CA ASP A 438 12.00 19.70 9.47
C ASP A 438 13.14 18.92 8.80
N PRO A 439 13.51 17.74 9.31
CA PRO A 439 14.60 16.93 8.74
C PRO A 439 14.20 16.23 7.44
N VAL A 440 12.91 16.26 7.04
CA VAL A 440 12.43 15.54 5.87
C VAL A 440 12.90 16.22 4.59
N GLY A 441 13.90 15.63 3.93
CA GLY A 441 14.41 16.14 2.67
C GLY A 441 15.64 15.40 2.16
N ILE A 442 16.23 15.93 1.11
CA ILE A 442 17.50 15.46 0.55
C ILE A 442 18.38 16.69 0.41
N THR A 443 19.58 16.67 1.01
CA THR A 443 20.54 17.76 0.84
C THR A 443 21.04 17.76 -0.60
N PHE A 444 21.22 18.93 -1.21
CA PHE A 444 21.88 18.99 -2.50
C PHE A 444 23.26 18.30 -2.44
N GLY A 445 23.49 17.35 -3.36
CA GLY A 445 24.69 16.52 -3.39
C GLY A 445 24.56 15.16 -2.70
N ASP A 446 23.47 14.90 -1.98
CA ASP A 446 23.15 13.57 -1.44
C ASP A 446 22.49 12.67 -2.52
N PRO A 447 22.63 11.35 -2.40
CA PRO A 447 22.01 10.42 -3.34
C PRO A 447 20.48 10.35 -3.14
N LEU A 448 19.78 10.27 -4.25
CA LEU A 448 18.33 10.09 -4.32
C LEU A 448 17.95 8.94 -5.24
N ASP A 449 16.75 8.42 -5.00
CA ASP A 449 16.07 7.46 -5.86
C ASP A 449 14.70 7.98 -6.30
N ILE A 450 14.19 7.40 -7.39
CA ILE A 450 12.80 7.57 -7.80
C ILE A 450 12.12 6.21 -7.82
N THR A 451 10.99 6.10 -7.10
CA THR A 451 10.17 4.89 -7.04
C THR A 451 8.77 5.19 -7.53
N ALA A 452 8.31 4.45 -8.55
CA ALA A 452 6.92 4.49 -8.99
C ALA A 452 6.12 3.34 -8.39
N ARG A 453 4.82 3.59 -8.18
CA ARG A 453 3.89 2.60 -7.64
C ARG A 453 2.56 2.66 -8.39
N GLN A 454 2.04 1.49 -8.69
CA GLN A 454 0.82 1.29 -9.46
C GLN A 454 -0.03 0.27 -8.70
N TYR A 455 -1.10 0.71 -8.05
CA TYR A 455 -1.86 -0.14 -7.14
C TYR A 455 -3.23 -0.48 -7.68
N LEU A 456 -3.62 -1.74 -7.44
CA LEU A 456 -4.95 -2.30 -7.67
C LEU A 456 -5.48 -2.08 -9.10
N ASP A 457 -5.39 -3.10 -9.95
CA ASP A 457 -6.30 -3.24 -11.08
C ASP A 457 -7.74 -3.39 -10.53
N PRO A 458 -8.65 -2.46 -10.87
CA PRO A 458 -10.03 -2.49 -10.35
C PRO A 458 -10.78 -3.78 -10.67
N ALA A 459 -10.41 -4.50 -11.74
CA ALA A 459 -11.08 -5.73 -12.15
C ALA A 459 -10.62 -6.97 -11.36
N THR A 460 -9.40 -6.96 -10.80
CA THR A 460 -8.86 -8.11 -10.05
C THR A 460 -8.67 -7.85 -8.57
N GLY A 461 -8.68 -6.59 -8.13
CA GLY A 461 -8.49 -6.20 -6.73
C GLY A 461 -7.09 -6.52 -6.20
N THR A 462 -6.10 -6.64 -7.10
CA THR A 462 -4.66 -6.76 -6.85
C THR A 462 -3.88 -5.99 -7.91
N ARG A 463 -2.54 -5.97 -7.90
CA ARG A 463 -1.75 -5.18 -8.85
C ARG A 463 -2.08 -5.47 -10.34
N PRO A 464 -1.89 -4.50 -11.25
CA PRO A 464 -1.91 -4.78 -12.68
C PRO A 464 -0.78 -5.74 -13.07
N SER A 465 -0.93 -6.40 -14.22
CA SER A 465 0.17 -7.15 -14.84
C SER A 465 1.16 -6.18 -15.49
N ASP A 466 2.46 -6.48 -15.35
CA ASP A 466 3.55 -5.78 -16.02
C ASP A 466 3.48 -5.85 -17.55
N GLY A 467 2.84 -6.89 -18.10
CA GLY A 467 2.57 -7.00 -19.54
C GLY A 467 1.37 -6.18 -20.03
N GLU A 468 0.58 -5.61 -19.13
CA GLU A 468 -0.65 -4.86 -19.47
C GLU A 468 -0.47 -3.34 -19.39
N VAL A 469 0.56 -2.87 -18.70
CA VAL A 469 0.85 -1.44 -18.50
C VAL A 469 1.99 -0.96 -19.41
N ILE A 470 1.89 0.29 -19.86
CA ILE A 470 2.94 0.99 -20.59
C ILE A 470 3.79 1.77 -19.57
N PHE A 471 4.90 1.17 -19.15
CA PHE A 471 5.85 1.80 -18.24
C PHE A 471 6.36 3.14 -18.75
N GLU A 472 6.58 4.08 -17.84
CA GLU A 472 7.20 5.38 -18.05
C GLU A 472 8.59 5.32 -18.71
N ARG A 473 8.97 6.44 -19.32
CA ARG A 473 10.33 6.71 -19.80
C ARG A 473 10.94 7.75 -18.89
N VAL A 474 12.15 7.46 -18.42
CA VAL A 474 12.83 8.26 -17.40
C VAL A 474 14.15 8.75 -17.97
N PHE A 475 14.45 10.03 -17.78
CA PHE A 475 15.66 10.66 -18.30
C PHE A 475 16.31 11.51 -17.23
N ILE A 476 17.63 11.42 -17.10
CA ILE A 476 18.43 12.40 -16.37
C ILE A 476 18.84 13.48 -17.36
N LEU A 477 18.50 14.72 -17.02
CA LEU A 477 18.89 15.94 -17.73
C LEU A 477 20.02 16.60 -16.95
N LYS A 478 21.25 16.50 -17.46
CA LYS A 478 22.41 17.18 -16.88
C LYS A 478 22.64 18.51 -17.56
N GLU A 479 22.76 19.59 -16.80
CA GLU A 479 23.04 20.91 -17.36
C GLU A 479 24.34 20.89 -18.20
N LYS A 480 24.36 21.63 -19.32
CA LYS A 480 25.48 21.65 -20.28
C LYS A 480 26.64 22.55 -19.89
#